data_AF-A0A431FIB0-F1
#
_entry.id   AF-A0A431FIB0-F1
#
_cell.length_a   1.000
_cell.length_b   1.000
_cell.length_c   1.000
_cell.angle_alpha   90.00
_cell.angle_beta   90.00
_cell.angle_gamma   90.00
#
_symmetry.space_group_name_H-M   'P 1'
#
loop_
_entity.id
_entity.type
_entity.pdbx_description
1 polymer ?
#
loop_
_entity_poly.entity_id
_entity_poly.type
_entity_poly.pdbx_seq_one_letter_code
_entity_poly.pdbx_strand_id
1 'polypeptide(L)'
;MTFTPTQKELFNKNIEVLSNILLKESLKEIKSSKFELILGKDNLDINLKDTSDNTFLYENVIDELNTMLNTYNDKYLLYPVLYFYGFGNGILFKALLQNKNHQHIVVFEKDIEIIWVMFHILDFSNELQNSRLMILENDKLQIQDYVELCSSKPFFQFSRIYFLELMSNYYERFHEDVLELNKKLVQHFKDSIISHGNDPLDALQGIEQFVYNLPQMITHPSYKELLSKRKNLSDTAIIVSTGPSLT
;
A
#
# COMPACT_ATOMS: atom_id res chain seq x y z
N MET A 1 -4.13 -25.58 15.40
CA MET A 1 -4.74 -26.08 14.15
C MET A 1 -3.75 -26.97 13.43
N THR A 2 -4.21 -28.02 12.73
CA THR A 2 -3.35 -28.95 11.97
C THR A 2 -3.78 -28.93 10.50
N PHE A 3 -2.90 -28.48 9.61
CA PHE A 3 -3.19 -28.43 8.17
C PHE A 3 -2.81 -29.73 7.46
N THR A 4 -3.65 -30.12 6.51
CA THR A 4 -3.40 -31.25 5.60
C THR A 4 -2.20 -30.97 4.68
N PRO A 5 -1.58 -32.00 4.08
CA PRO A 5 -0.46 -31.79 3.15
C PRO A 5 -0.81 -30.84 1.99
N THR A 6 -2.01 -30.96 1.42
CA THR A 6 -2.48 -30.11 0.32
C THR A 6 -2.63 -28.64 0.75
N GLN A 7 -3.10 -28.38 1.97
CA GLN A 7 -3.18 -27.02 2.51
C GLN A 7 -1.79 -26.40 2.76
N LYS A 8 -0.80 -27.22 3.13
CA LYS A 8 0.60 -26.76 3.26
C LYS A 8 1.22 -26.45 1.91
N GLU A 9 0.95 -27.26 0.89
CA GLU A 9 1.37 -26.98 -0.49
C GLU A 9 0.75 -25.66 -0.99
N LEU A 10 -0.53 -25.43 -0.69
CA LEU A 10 -1.22 -24.18 -1.02
C LEU A 10 -0.60 -22.96 -0.33
N PHE A 11 -0.31 -23.07 0.97
CA PHE A 11 0.41 -22.03 1.70
C PHE A 11 1.75 -21.71 1.06
N ASN A 12 2.55 -22.74 0.73
CA ASN A 12 3.83 -22.55 0.06
C ASN A 12 3.67 -21.86 -1.30
N LYS A 13 2.66 -22.25 -2.08
CA LYS A 13 2.36 -21.61 -3.38
C LYS A 13 2.10 -20.11 -3.23
N ASN A 14 1.30 -19.71 -2.23
CA ASN A 14 1.04 -18.29 -1.93
C ASN A 14 2.30 -17.54 -1.46
N ILE A 15 3.06 -18.17 -0.57
CA ILE A 15 4.27 -17.63 0.04
C ILE A 15 5.40 -17.45 -0.99
N GLU A 16 5.51 -18.36 -1.97
CA GLU A 16 6.53 -18.29 -3.00
C GLU A 16 6.42 -17.02 -3.84
N VAL A 17 5.20 -16.64 -4.22
CA VAL A 17 4.90 -15.49 -5.07
C VAL A 17 4.71 -14.18 -4.30
N LEU A 18 4.65 -14.21 -2.97
CA LEU A 18 4.56 -13.02 -2.14
C LEU A 18 5.85 -12.18 -2.27
N SER A 19 5.72 -10.97 -2.81
CA SER A 19 6.84 -10.06 -3.06
C SER A 19 7.38 -9.40 -1.79
N ASN A 20 6.53 -9.18 -0.78
CA ASN A 20 6.92 -8.61 0.50
C ASN A 20 7.75 -9.61 1.32
N ILE A 21 9.07 -9.43 1.32
CA ILE A 21 10.03 -10.34 1.97
C ILE A 21 9.82 -10.38 3.49
N LEU A 22 9.60 -9.24 4.14
CA LEU A 22 9.43 -9.16 5.60
C LEU A 22 8.16 -9.90 6.06
N LEU A 23 7.05 -9.68 5.35
CA LEU A 23 5.80 -10.41 5.64
C LEU A 23 5.98 -11.91 5.37
N LYS A 24 6.67 -12.27 4.28
CA LYS A 24 6.97 -13.66 3.92
C LYS A 24 7.76 -14.39 5.01
N GLU A 25 8.77 -13.75 5.58
CA GLU A 25 9.54 -14.29 6.69
C GLU A 25 8.66 -14.43 7.95
N SER A 26 7.92 -13.38 8.29
CA SER A 26 7.04 -13.35 9.46
C SER A 26 5.98 -14.46 9.41
N LEU A 27 5.38 -14.69 8.24
CA LEU A 27 4.40 -15.78 8.04
C LEU A 27 5.03 -17.17 8.17
N LYS A 28 6.29 -17.36 7.77
CA LYS A 28 6.99 -18.65 7.89
C LYS A 28 7.39 -18.98 9.33
N GLU A 29 7.56 -17.97 10.18
CA GLU A 29 7.92 -18.16 11.59
C GLU A 29 6.74 -18.59 12.47
N ILE A 30 5.50 -18.38 12.01
CA ILE A 30 4.29 -18.75 12.73
C ILE A 30 4.18 -20.28 12.83
N LYS A 31 4.13 -20.79 14.06
CA LYS A 31 3.98 -22.23 14.36
C LYS A 31 2.57 -22.61 14.79
N SER A 32 1.84 -21.66 15.36
CA SER A 32 0.49 -21.81 15.89
C SER A 32 -0.24 -20.49 15.80
N SER A 33 -1.57 -20.54 15.73
CA SER A 33 -2.41 -19.35 15.71
C SER A 33 -3.45 -19.39 16.83
N LYS A 34 -3.78 -18.21 17.38
CA LYS A 34 -4.93 -17.97 18.25
C LYS A 34 -6.27 -18.04 17.51
N PHE A 35 -6.27 -18.04 16.18
CA PHE A 35 -7.50 -18.11 15.38
C PHE A 35 -7.91 -19.56 15.08
N GLU A 36 -9.19 -19.84 15.31
CA GLU A 36 -9.87 -21.08 14.94
C GLU A 36 -10.68 -20.87 13.65
N LEU A 37 -10.61 -21.83 12.73
CA LEU A 37 -11.29 -21.81 11.44
C LEU A 37 -12.68 -22.42 11.61
N ILE A 38 -13.69 -21.65 11.26
CA ILE A 38 -15.08 -22.03 11.34
C ILE A 38 -15.62 -22.07 9.92
N LEU A 39 -16.00 -23.28 9.47
CA LEU A 39 -16.55 -23.52 8.15
C LEU A 39 -18.05 -23.73 8.27
N GLY A 40 -18.81 -22.90 7.56
CA GLY A 40 -20.24 -23.03 7.41
C GLY A 40 -20.63 -24.09 6.40
N LYS A 41 -21.89 -24.02 5.96
CA LYS A 41 -22.44 -24.96 4.96
C LYS A 41 -22.03 -24.60 3.53
N ASP A 42 -21.85 -23.32 3.26
CA ASP A 42 -21.38 -22.81 1.98
C ASP A 42 -19.86 -22.74 1.98
N ASN A 43 -19.23 -22.97 0.82
CA ASN A 43 -17.79 -22.81 0.65
C ASN A 43 -17.33 -21.35 0.83
N LEU A 44 -18.25 -20.39 0.70
CA LEU A 44 -18.00 -18.97 0.97
C LEU A 44 -18.22 -18.57 2.43
N ASP A 45 -18.85 -19.44 3.24
CA ASP A 45 -19.13 -19.20 4.65
C ASP A 45 -17.92 -19.62 5.49
N ILE A 46 -16.81 -18.89 5.34
CA ILE A 46 -15.56 -19.11 6.07
C ILE A 46 -15.40 -17.97 7.08
N ASN A 47 -15.32 -18.32 8.35
CA ASN A 47 -15.06 -17.38 9.43
C ASN A 47 -13.84 -17.78 10.25
N LEU A 48 -13.28 -16.83 10.97
CA LEU A 48 -12.25 -17.08 11.97
C LEU A 48 -12.74 -16.59 13.33
N LYS A 49 -12.45 -17.37 14.36
CA LYS A 49 -12.75 -17.05 15.74
C LYS A 49 -11.45 -16.83 16.51
N ASP A 50 -11.26 -15.67 17.09
CA ASP A 50 -10.17 -15.40 18.02
C ASP A 50 -10.44 -16.18 19.33
N THR A 51 -9.58 -17.15 19.64
CA THR A 51 -9.77 -18.02 20.81
C THR A 51 -9.41 -17.32 22.13
N SER A 52 -8.76 -16.16 22.08
CA SER A 52 -8.39 -15.41 23.28
C SER A 52 -9.61 -14.77 23.97
N ASP A 53 -10.57 -14.29 23.20
CA ASP A 53 -11.77 -13.60 23.68
C ASP A 53 -13.08 -14.17 23.11
N ASN A 54 -13.00 -15.22 22.30
CA ASN A 54 -14.11 -15.88 21.61
C ASN A 54 -14.86 -15.01 20.57
N THR A 55 -14.25 -13.94 20.10
CA THR A 55 -14.86 -13.08 19.08
C THR A 55 -14.67 -13.64 17.68
N PHE A 56 -15.66 -13.45 16.81
CA PHE A 56 -15.58 -13.82 15.40
C PHE A 56 -15.16 -12.62 14.55
N LEU A 57 -14.53 -12.86 13.39
CA LEU A 57 -14.23 -11.78 12.45
C LEU A 57 -15.49 -11.15 11.87
N TYR A 58 -16.54 -11.96 11.67
CA TYR A 58 -17.83 -11.55 11.13
C TYR A 58 -18.94 -12.09 12.02
N GLU A 59 -20.02 -11.31 12.19
CA GLU A 59 -21.24 -11.78 12.84
C GLU A 59 -22.04 -12.67 11.89
N ASN A 60 -22.15 -12.28 10.62
CA ASN A 60 -22.78 -13.04 9.55
C ASN A 60 -21.97 -12.89 8.25
N VAL A 61 -21.14 -13.90 7.97
CA VAL A 61 -20.17 -13.87 6.86
C VAL A 61 -20.82 -13.57 5.52
N ILE A 62 -21.93 -14.24 5.19
CA ILE A 62 -22.55 -14.14 3.86
C ILE A 62 -23.27 -12.81 3.68
N ASP A 63 -24.02 -12.36 4.69
CA ASP A 63 -24.76 -11.10 4.60
C ASP A 63 -23.80 -9.89 4.57
N GLU A 64 -22.75 -9.91 5.38
CA GLU A 64 -21.71 -8.87 5.38
C GLU A 64 -20.95 -8.85 4.05
N LEU A 65 -20.55 -10.02 3.53
CA LEU A 65 -19.90 -10.13 2.22
C LEU A 65 -20.77 -9.55 1.09
N ASN A 66 -22.05 -9.93 1.04
CA ASN A 66 -22.98 -9.44 0.01
C ASN A 66 -23.20 -7.93 0.13
N THR A 67 -23.31 -7.41 1.35
CA THR A 67 -23.47 -5.97 1.61
C THR A 67 -22.26 -5.18 1.12
N MET A 68 -21.05 -5.66 1.41
CA MET A 68 -19.81 -5.05 0.94
C MET A 68 -19.69 -5.12 -0.57
N LEU A 69 -19.93 -6.28 -1.19
CA LEU A 69 -19.88 -6.43 -2.65
C LEU A 69 -20.85 -5.49 -3.37
N ASN A 70 -22.09 -5.37 -2.87
CA ASN A 70 -23.07 -4.44 -3.45
C ASN A 70 -22.59 -2.99 -3.34
N THR A 71 -22.05 -2.60 -2.19
CA THR A 71 -21.52 -1.24 -1.98
C THR A 71 -20.37 -0.92 -2.92
N TYR A 72 -19.41 -1.84 -3.07
CA TYR A 72 -18.25 -1.65 -3.95
C TYR A 72 -18.61 -1.66 -5.44
N ASN A 73 -19.56 -2.50 -5.84
CA ASN A 73 -20.07 -2.51 -7.21
C ASN A 73 -20.86 -1.25 -7.56
N ASP A 74 -21.55 -0.64 -6.60
CA ASP A 74 -22.31 0.60 -6.83
C ASP A 74 -21.41 1.84 -6.82
N LYS A 75 -20.61 2.02 -5.76
CA LYS A 75 -19.89 3.28 -5.51
C LYS A 75 -18.47 3.30 -6.04
N TYR A 76 -17.80 2.15 -6.04
CA TYR A 76 -16.35 2.09 -6.20
C TYR A 76 -15.91 1.30 -7.43
N LEU A 77 -16.82 0.87 -8.30
CA LEU A 77 -16.57 0.02 -9.47
C LEU A 77 -15.38 0.43 -10.34
N LEU A 78 -15.13 1.73 -10.46
CA LEU A 78 -14.08 2.32 -11.30
C LEU A 78 -12.83 2.74 -10.54
N TYR A 79 -12.77 2.51 -9.23
CA TYR A 79 -11.62 2.89 -8.41
C TYR A 79 -10.45 1.96 -8.70
N PRO A 80 -9.30 2.48 -9.18
CA PRO A 80 -8.18 1.61 -9.54
C PRO A 80 -7.43 1.05 -8.34
N VAL A 81 -7.48 1.76 -7.21
CA VAL A 81 -6.84 1.36 -5.97
C VAL A 81 -7.84 1.40 -4.83
N LEU A 82 -7.86 0.34 -4.01
CA LEU A 82 -8.66 0.24 -2.80
C LEU A 82 -7.74 -0.01 -1.60
N TYR A 83 -8.07 0.56 -0.44
CA TYR A 83 -7.28 0.42 0.78
C TYR A 83 -8.17 -0.13 1.91
N PHE A 84 -7.69 -1.17 2.56
CA PHE A 84 -8.40 -1.83 3.66
C PHE A 84 -7.51 -1.95 4.88
N TYR A 85 -8.12 -1.77 6.05
CA TYR A 85 -7.57 -2.23 7.32
C TYR A 85 -8.24 -3.55 7.69
N GLY A 86 -7.42 -4.59 7.77
CA GLY A 86 -7.83 -5.96 8.02
C GLY A 86 -7.90 -6.80 6.74
N PHE A 87 -7.34 -8.01 6.82
CA PHE A 87 -7.39 -9.01 5.77
C PHE A 87 -8.72 -9.79 5.78
N GLY A 88 -9.30 -10.00 6.97
CA GLY A 88 -10.51 -10.77 7.13
C GLY A 88 -10.34 -12.23 6.67
N ASN A 89 -11.37 -12.80 6.07
CA ASN A 89 -11.27 -14.12 5.41
C ASN A 89 -10.72 -14.03 3.96
N GLY A 90 -10.45 -12.83 3.44
CA GLY A 90 -9.92 -12.61 2.10
C GLY A 90 -10.87 -12.91 0.92
N ILE A 91 -12.09 -13.41 1.16
CA ILE A 91 -13.06 -13.74 0.10
C ILE A 91 -13.51 -12.48 -0.66
N LEU A 92 -13.71 -11.37 0.06
CA LEU A 92 -14.04 -10.09 -0.55
C LEU A 92 -13.01 -9.69 -1.60
N PHE A 93 -11.70 -9.80 -1.28
CA PHE A 93 -10.65 -9.41 -2.22
C PHE A 93 -10.62 -10.30 -3.45
N LYS A 94 -10.89 -11.60 -3.29
CA LYS A 94 -11.04 -12.52 -4.43
C LYS A 94 -12.13 -12.08 -5.39
N ALA A 95 -13.28 -11.68 -4.84
CA ALA A 95 -14.41 -11.21 -5.63
C ALA A 95 -14.14 -9.84 -6.27
N LEU A 96 -13.63 -8.86 -5.49
CA LEU A 96 -13.31 -7.53 -5.99
C LEU A 96 -12.26 -7.60 -7.11
N LEU A 97 -11.21 -8.42 -6.97
CA LEU A 97 -10.16 -8.53 -7.99
C LEU A 97 -10.61 -9.24 -9.28
N GLN A 98 -11.83 -9.78 -9.37
CA GLN A 98 -12.39 -10.17 -10.67
C GLN A 98 -12.67 -8.94 -11.56
N ASN A 99 -12.92 -7.78 -10.96
CA ASN A 99 -13.06 -6.53 -11.69
C ASN A 99 -11.69 -6.07 -12.22
N LYS A 100 -11.59 -5.87 -13.54
CA LYS A 100 -10.35 -5.43 -14.20
C LYS A 100 -10.00 -3.97 -13.93
N ASN A 101 -10.96 -3.15 -13.49
CA ASN A 101 -10.70 -1.76 -13.15
C ASN A 101 -9.91 -1.63 -11.85
N HIS A 102 -10.09 -2.56 -10.90
CA HIS A 102 -9.30 -2.62 -9.68
C HIS A 102 -7.90 -3.15 -10.00
N GLN A 103 -6.94 -2.24 -10.06
CA GLN A 103 -5.53 -2.55 -10.33
C GLN A 103 -4.87 -3.10 -9.08
N HIS A 104 -5.06 -2.45 -7.92
CA HIS A 104 -4.46 -2.83 -6.65
C HIS A 104 -5.46 -2.77 -5.50
N ILE A 105 -5.41 -3.76 -4.62
CA ILE A 105 -5.99 -3.71 -3.27
C ILE A 105 -4.84 -3.74 -2.28
N VAL A 106 -4.74 -2.71 -1.45
CA VAL A 106 -3.73 -2.59 -0.39
C VAL A 106 -4.40 -2.92 0.94
N VAL A 107 -3.86 -3.91 1.64
CA VAL A 107 -4.40 -4.41 2.90
C VAL A 107 -3.36 -4.23 3.99
N PHE A 108 -3.75 -3.52 5.05
CA PHE A 108 -2.97 -3.36 6.26
C PHE A 108 -3.50 -4.33 7.30
N GLU A 109 -2.70 -5.30 7.72
CA GLU A 109 -3.11 -6.30 8.71
C GLU A 109 -2.21 -6.22 9.95
N LYS A 110 -2.85 -6.22 11.12
CA LYS A 110 -2.18 -6.22 12.42
C LYS A 110 -1.95 -7.65 12.90
N ASP A 111 -2.96 -8.51 12.81
CA ASP A 111 -2.91 -9.92 13.21
C ASP A 111 -2.56 -10.80 12.00
N ILE A 112 -1.28 -10.87 11.64
CA ILE A 112 -0.82 -11.64 10.46
C ILE A 112 -1.10 -13.15 10.52
N GLU A 113 -1.47 -13.65 11.70
CA GLU A 113 -1.98 -15.01 11.87
C GLU A 113 -3.27 -15.27 11.06
N ILE A 114 -4.11 -14.25 10.86
CA ILE A 114 -5.30 -14.33 10.00
C ILE A 114 -4.88 -14.69 8.57
N ILE A 115 -3.90 -13.98 8.02
CA ILE A 115 -3.33 -14.25 6.69
C ILE A 115 -2.72 -15.65 6.66
N TRP A 116 -1.99 -16.03 7.71
CA TRP A 116 -1.37 -17.35 7.82
C TRP A 116 -2.39 -18.47 7.74
N VAL A 117 -3.51 -18.38 8.46
CA VAL A 117 -4.59 -19.36 8.36
C VAL A 117 -5.19 -19.33 6.95
N MET A 118 -5.55 -18.16 6.43
CA MET A 118 -6.24 -18.06 5.14
C MET A 118 -5.39 -18.49 3.95
N PHE A 119 -4.07 -18.33 3.99
CA PHE A 119 -3.16 -18.81 2.93
C PHE A 119 -3.08 -20.34 2.86
N HIS A 120 -3.47 -21.06 3.92
CA HIS A 120 -3.64 -22.52 3.87
C HIS A 120 -4.99 -22.93 3.28
N ILE A 121 -5.96 -22.01 3.20
CA ILE A 121 -7.34 -22.30 2.77
C ILE A 121 -7.63 -21.82 1.35
N LEU A 122 -7.13 -20.64 0.99
CA LEU A 122 -7.41 -19.96 -0.28
C LEU A 122 -6.13 -19.75 -1.10
N ASP A 123 -6.23 -19.96 -2.41
CA ASP A 123 -5.16 -19.70 -3.35
C ASP A 123 -5.15 -18.24 -3.77
N PHE A 124 -4.22 -17.41 -3.32
CA PHE A 124 -4.03 -16.01 -3.75
C PHE A 124 -2.87 -15.85 -4.73
N SER A 125 -2.32 -16.94 -5.29
CA SER A 125 -1.04 -16.88 -5.99
C SER A 125 -1.07 -15.91 -7.17
N ASN A 126 -2.18 -15.88 -7.92
CA ASN A 126 -2.32 -15.01 -9.08
C ASN A 126 -2.43 -13.52 -8.69
N GLU A 127 -3.18 -13.20 -7.64
CA GLU A 127 -3.37 -11.84 -7.16
C GLU A 127 -2.08 -11.27 -6.56
N LEU A 128 -1.34 -12.09 -5.81
CA LEU A 128 -0.04 -11.74 -5.21
C LEU A 128 1.04 -11.58 -6.28
N GLN A 129 1.16 -12.54 -7.21
CA GLN A 129 2.19 -12.52 -8.26
C GLN A 129 2.08 -11.28 -9.15
N ASN A 130 0.86 -10.86 -9.47
CA ASN A 130 0.61 -9.67 -10.28
C ASN A 130 0.54 -8.37 -9.45
N SER A 131 0.87 -8.44 -8.15
CA SER A 131 0.78 -7.32 -7.20
C SER A 131 -0.61 -6.66 -7.16
N ARG A 132 -1.66 -7.39 -7.54
CA ARG A 132 -3.04 -6.89 -7.47
C ARG A 132 -3.58 -6.92 -6.04
N LEU A 133 -3.04 -7.81 -5.21
CA LEU A 133 -3.24 -7.82 -3.76
C LEU A 133 -1.90 -7.54 -3.09
N MET A 134 -1.82 -6.42 -2.37
CA MET A 134 -0.64 -6.02 -1.60
C MET A 134 -0.99 -6.07 -0.13
N ILE A 135 -0.20 -6.81 0.64
CA ILE A 135 -0.43 -7.02 2.07
C ILE A 135 0.76 -6.46 2.85
N LEU A 136 0.45 -5.63 3.84
CA LEU A 136 1.40 -4.92 4.67
C LEU A 136 1.11 -5.24 6.14
N GLU A 137 2.14 -5.64 6.87
CA GLU A 137 2.07 -5.83 8.32
C GLU A 137 2.11 -4.47 9.01
N ASN A 138 1.00 -4.06 9.62
CA ASN A 138 0.81 -2.72 10.15
C ASN A 138 1.93 -2.29 11.11
N ASP A 139 2.30 -3.18 12.03
CA ASP A 139 3.24 -2.86 13.12
C ASP A 139 4.71 -2.80 12.66
N LYS A 140 5.01 -3.24 11.43
CA LYS A 140 6.38 -3.20 10.86
C LYS A 140 6.60 -2.09 9.85
N LEU A 141 5.57 -1.32 9.49
CA LEU A 141 5.67 -0.25 8.50
C LEU A 141 6.65 0.84 8.94
N GLN A 142 7.61 1.13 8.06
CA GLN A 142 8.59 2.20 8.19
C GLN A 142 8.20 3.40 7.31
N ILE A 143 8.82 4.55 7.58
CA ILE A 143 8.62 5.79 6.80
C ILE A 143 8.82 5.54 5.30
N GLN A 144 9.81 4.72 4.93
CA GLN A 144 10.11 4.41 3.55
C GLN A 144 8.96 3.70 2.84
N ASP A 145 8.24 2.79 3.52
CA ASP A 145 7.10 2.07 2.95
C ASP A 145 5.98 3.04 2.57
N TYR A 146 5.70 4.03 3.42
CA TYR A 146 4.72 5.07 3.13
C TYR A 146 5.14 5.95 1.95
N VAL A 147 6.41 6.35 1.90
CA VAL A 147 6.94 7.18 0.81
C VAL A 147 6.86 6.45 -0.53
N GLU A 148 7.25 5.17 -0.55
CA GLU A 148 7.20 4.32 -1.74
C GLU A 148 5.76 4.11 -2.21
N LEU A 149 4.86 3.75 -1.30
CA LEU A 149 3.44 3.55 -1.61
C LEU A 149 2.78 4.85 -2.09
N CYS A 150 2.97 5.98 -1.40
CA CYS A 150 2.24 7.21 -1.68
C CYS A 150 2.79 7.99 -2.88
N SER A 151 4.05 7.75 -3.28
CA SER A 151 4.69 8.48 -4.38
C SER A 151 4.74 7.68 -5.69
N SER A 152 4.51 6.37 -5.65
CA SER A 152 4.54 5.52 -6.84
C SER A 152 3.21 5.56 -7.62
N LYS A 153 3.29 5.30 -8.92
CA LYS A 153 2.09 5.08 -9.75
C LYS A 153 1.58 3.64 -9.55
N PRO A 154 0.27 3.39 -9.52
CA PRO A 154 -0.82 4.36 -9.72
C PRO A 154 -1.30 5.07 -8.44
N PHE A 155 -0.83 4.66 -7.26
CA PHE A 155 -1.28 5.16 -5.95
C PHE A 155 -1.28 6.69 -5.87
N PHE A 156 -0.19 7.33 -6.27
CA PHE A 156 -0.08 8.79 -6.28
C PHE A 156 -1.14 9.45 -7.18
N GLN A 157 -1.41 8.88 -8.36
CA GLN A 157 -2.36 9.44 -9.33
C GLN A 157 -3.80 9.42 -8.80
N PHE A 158 -4.12 8.43 -7.97
CA PHE A 158 -5.44 8.27 -7.35
C PHE A 158 -5.48 8.68 -5.87
N SER A 159 -4.45 9.39 -5.39
CA SER A 159 -4.36 9.87 -4.00
C SER A 159 -5.56 10.70 -3.56
N ARG A 160 -6.19 11.45 -4.47
CA ARG A 160 -7.36 12.30 -4.17
C ARG A 160 -8.63 11.52 -3.82
N ILE A 161 -8.72 10.25 -4.22
CA ILE A 161 -9.88 9.38 -3.95
C ILE A 161 -9.56 8.33 -2.87
N TYR A 162 -8.45 8.51 -2.16
CA TYR A 162 -8.05 7.65 -1.05
C TYR A 162 -9.10 7.68 0.07
N PHE A 163 -9.44 6.48 0.54
CA PHE A 163 -10.10 6.23 1.82
C PHE A 163 -9.62 4.88 2.36
N LEU A 164 -9.61 4.72 3.68
CA LEU A 164 -9.25 3.46 4.35
C LEU A 164 -10.53 2.81 4.87
N GLU A 165 -10.90 1.66 4.29
CA GLU A 165 -12.07 0.90 4.71
C GLU A 165 -11.71 -0.09 5.83
N LEU A 166 -12.57 -0.26 6.82
CA LEU A 166 -12.45 -1.36 7.78
C LEU A 166 -13.07 -2.63 7.21
N MET A 167 -12.34 -3.74 7.27
CA MET A 167 -12.80 -5.01 6.69
C MET A 167 -14.02 -5.60 7.39
N SER A 168 -14.12 -5.44 8.70
CA SER A 168 -15.27 -5.85 9.51
C SER A 168 -15.23 -5.19 10.90
N ASN A 169 -16.33 -5.32 11.65
CA ASN A 169 -16.44 -4.78 13.01
C ASN A 169 -15.39 -5.36 13.98
N TYR A 170 -14.86 -6.56 13.70
CA TYR A 170 -13.77 -7.14 14.50
C TYR A 170 -12.59 -6.19 14.66
N TYR A 171 -12.25 -5.46 13.59
CA TYR A 171 -11.10 -4.56 13.54
C TYR A 171 -11.31 -3.24 14.28
N GLU A 172 -12.53 -2.92 14.74
CA GLU A 172 -12.79 -1.73 15.57
C GLU A 172 -12.00 -1.73 16.88
N ARG A 173 -11.62 -2.92 17.38
CA ARG A 173 -10.73 -3.05 18.55
C ARG A 173 -9.37 -2.39 18.38
N PHE A 174 -8.94 -2.21 17.12
CA PHE A 174 -7.67 -1.57 16.76
C PHE A 174 -7.88 -0.09 16.37
N HIS A 175 -8.92 0.56 16.89
CA HIS A 175 -9.31 1.92 16.54
C HIS A 175 -8.14 2.91 16.50
N GLU A 176 -7.30 2.93 17.54
CA GLU A 176 -6.14 3.84 17.60
C GLU A 176 -5.13 3.56 16.49
N ASP A 177 -4.83 2.29 16.21
CA ASP A 177 -3.91 1.91 15.13
C ASP A 177 -4.46 2.30 13.75
N VAL A 178 -5.77 2.12 13.54
CA VAL A 178 -6.46 2.51 12.30
C VAL A 178 -6.38 4.01 12.10
N LEU A 179 -6.66 4.80 13.15
CA LEU A 179 -6.58 6.26 13.10
C LEU A 179 -5.16 6.74 12.83
N GLU A 180 -4.17 6.15 13.52
CA GLU A 180 -2.76 6.50 13.34
C GLU A 180 -2.28 6.18 11.91
N LEU A 181 -2.59 4.97 11.42
CA LEU A 181 -2.27 4.55 10.05
C LEU A 181 -2.91 5.51 9.03
N ASN A 182 -4.20 5.79 9.17
CA ASN A 182 -4.89 6.68 8.26
C ASN A 182 -4.28 8.08 8.26
N LYS A 183 -3.92 8.62 9.43
CA LYS A 183 -3.24 9.91 9.55
C LYS A 183 -1.88 9.90 8.85
N LYS A 184 -1.09 8.83 8.99
CA LYS A 184 0.20 8.66 8.31
C LYS A 184 0.02 8.62 6.79
N LEU A 185 -0.92 7.81 6.28
CA LEU A 185 -1.21 7.71 4.85
C LEU A 185 -1.66 9.05 4.25
N VAL A 186 -2.61 9.73 4.89
CA VAL A 186 -3.07 11.06 4.44
C VAL A 186 -1.93 12.07 4.42
N GLN A 187 -1.08 12.08 5.46
CA GLN A 187 0.06 12.98 5.53
C GLN A 187 1.07 12.69 4.41
N HIS A 188 1.41 11.42 4.18
CA HIS A 188 2.35 11.04 3.12
C HIS A 188 1.80 11.30 1.72
N PHE A 189 0.52 11.04 1.45
CA PHE A 189 -0.10 11.45 0.18
C PHE A 189 -0.03 12.97 -0.01
N LYS A 190 -0.32 13.74 1.04
CA LYS A 190 -0.23 15.20 1.00
C LYS A 190 1.20 15.67 0.71
N ASP A 191 2.19 15.09 1.38
CA ASP A 191 3.59 15.43 1.18
C ASP A 191 4.06 15.07 -0.24
N SER A 192 3.66 13.90 -0.76
CA SER A 192 3.90 13.52 -2.15
C SER A 192 3.26 14.51 -3.13
N ILE A 193 2.03 14.98 -2.86
CA ILE A 193 1.33 15.96 -3.72
C ILE A 193 2.06 17.31 -3.71
N ILE A 194 2.47 17.79 -2.54
CA ILE A 194 3.21 19.06 -2.40
C ILE A 194 4.57 18.96 -3.10
N SER A 195 5.28 17.84 -2.93
CA SER A 195 6.59 17.64 -3.53
C SER A 195 6.58 17.62 -5.06
N HIS A 196 5.47 17.20 -5.69
CA HIS A 196 5.32 17.23 -7.15
C HIS A 196 4.94 18.62 -7.69
N GLY A 197 4.55 19.54 -6.82
CA GLY A 197 3.95 20.81 -7.20
C GLY A 197 2.43 20.66 -7.38
N ASN A 198 1.69 21.52 -6.70
CA ASN A 198 0.23 21.54 -6.72
C ASN A 198 -0.35 22.92 -7.08
N ASP A 199 0.50 23.90 -7.39
CA ASP A 199 0.11 25.25 -7.76
C ASP A 199 0.37 25.52 -9.27
N PRO A 200 -0.70 25.67 -10.08
CA PRO A 200 -0.57 26.04 -11.49
C PRO A 200 0.14 27.39 -11.69
N LEU A 201 0.02 28.34 -10.76
CA LEU A 201 0.66 29.65 -10.88
C LEU A 201 2.19 29.52 -10.77
N ASP A 202 2.66 28.70 -9.83
CA ASP A 202 4.09 28.40 -9.67
C ASP A 202 4.64 27.70 -10.94
N ALA A 203 3.90 26.74 -11.49
CA ALA A 203 4.27 26.09 -12.74
C ALA A 203 4.34 27.08 -13.92
N LEU A 204 3.37 27.99 -14.03
CA LEU A 204 3.34 29.04 -15.06
C LEU A 204 4.50 30.02 -14.89
N GLN A 205 4.81 30.42 -13.66
CA GLN A 205 5.96 31.28 -13.37
C GLN A 205 7.26 30.61 -13.84
N GLY A 206 7.44 29.32 -13.58
CA GLY A 206 8.60 28.56 -14.07
C GLY A 206 8.72 28.57 -15.59
N ILE A 207 7.60 28.36 -16.30
CA ILE A 207 7.54 28.41 -17.76
C ILE A 207 7.84 29.81 -18.28
N GLU A 208 7.24 30.84 -17.70
CA GLU A 208 7.45 32.24 -18.09
C GLU A 208 8.91 32.63 -17.94
N GLN A 209 9.52 32.34 -16.80
CA GLN A 209 10.93 32.61 -16.56
C GLN A 209 11.83 31.83 -17.51
N PHE A 210 11.51 30.57 -17.80
CA PHE A 210 12.25 29.79 -18.80
C PHE A 210 12.20 30.44 -20.18
N VAL A 211 11.01 30.84 -20.65
CA VAL A 211 10.82 31.49 -21.96
C VAL A 211 11.54 32.84 -22.02
N TYR A 212 11.44 33.65 -20.97
CA TYR A 212 12.10 34.95 -20.88
C TYR A 212 13.63 34.84 -20.98
N ASN A 213 14.21 33.83 -20.34
CA ASN A 213 15.67 33.61 -20.33
C ASN A 213 16.18 32.81 -21.54
N LEU A 214 15.29 32.22 -22.34
CA LEU A 214 15.64 31.33 -23.45
C LEU A 214 16.61 31.97 -24.47
N PRO A 215 16.45 33.24 -24.91
CA PRO A 215 17.41 33.86 -25.84
C PRO A 215 18.82 33.91 -25.25
N GLN A 216 18.96 34.30 -23.98
CA GLN A 216 20.27 34.35 -23.32
C GLN A 216 20.87 32.96 -23.15
N MET A 217 20.06 31.96 -22.80
CA MET A 217 20.52 30.57 -22.65
C MET A 217 21.07 29.99 -23.96
N ILE A 218 20.53 30.39 -25.10
CA ILE A 218 20.98 29.91 -26.42
C ILE A 218 22.22 30.67 -26.91
N THR A 219 22.37 31.96 -26.58
CA THR A 219 23.51 32.77 -27.05
C THR A 219 24.75 32.70 -26.16
N HIS A 220 24.66 32.08 -24.98
CA HIS A 220 25.76 31.99 -24.01
C HIS A 220 26.28 30.55 -23.84
N PRO A 221 27.51 30.38 -23.30
CA PRO A 221 28.09 29.05 -23.09
C PRO A 221 27.17 28.14 -22.27
N SER A 222 26.96 26.93 -22.77
CA SER A 222 26.14 25.93 -22.10
C SER A 222 26.81 25.37 -20.84
N TYR A 223 26.04 24.74 -19.97
CA TYR A 223 26.58 24.00 -18.82
C TYR A 223 27.61 22.94 -19.22
N LYS A 224 27.43 22.28 -20.38
CA LYS A 224 28.39 21.31 -20.92
C LYS A 224 29.72 21.97 -21.28
N GLU A 225 29.69 23.16 -21.87
CA GLU A 225 30.90 23.93 -22.19
C GLU A 225 31.60 24.45 -20.94
N LEU A 226 30.84 24.89 -19.94
CA LEU A 226 31.40 25.28 -18.65
C LEU A 226 32.17 24.13 -18.02
N LEU A 227 31.54 22.95 -17.95
CA LEU A 227 32.16 21.74 -17.43
C LEU A 227 33.41 21.35 -18.23
N SER A 228 33.34 21.31 -19.57
CA SER A 228 34.48 20.91 -20.39
C SER A 228 35.67 21.87 -20.26
N LYS A 229 35.41 23.18 -20.17
CA LYS A 229 36.46 24.21 -20.03
C LYS A 229 37.05 24.28 -18.64
N ARG A 230 36.31 23.92 -17.59
CA ARG A 230 36.74 24.10 -16.18
C ARG A 230 37.17 22.81 -15.49
N LYS A 231 36.83 21.63 -16.05
CA LYS A 231 37.19 20.33 -15.49
C LYS A 231 38.72 20.21 -15.35
N ASN A 232 39.17 19.76 -14.18
CA ASN A 232 40.58 19.52 -13.84
C ASN A 232 41.51 20.75 -13.95
N LEU A 233 40.98 21.98 -13.94
CA LEU A 233 41.82 23.19 -13.95
C LEU A 233 42.27 23.65 -12.56
N SER A 234 41.62 23.19 -11.49
CA SER A 234 41.98 23.53 -10.12
C SER A 234 41.57 22.40 -9.18
N ASP A 235 42.39 22.20 -8.15
CA ASP A 235 42.11 21.26 -7.05
C ASP A 235 41.17 21.86 -5.98
N THR A 236 40.87 23.16 -6.08
CA THR A 236 40.10 23.89 -5.06
C THR A 236 38.85 24.53 -5.67
N ALA A 237 37.70 24.24 -5.06
CA ALA A 237 36.44 24.93 -5.31
C ALA A 237 36.05 25.71 -4.05
N ILE A 238 35.80 27.01 -4.19
CA ILE A 238 35.30 27.85 -3.10
C ILE A 238 33.81 28.07 -3.33
N ILE A 239 32.98 27.58 -2.41
CA ILE A 239 31.54 27.77 -2.43
C ILE A 239 31.21 28.79 -1.33
N VAL A 240 30.78 29.98 -1.74
CA VAL A 240 30.37 31.05 -0.83
C VAL A 240 28.84 31.04 -0.73
N SER A 241 28.32 30.79 0.47
CA SER A 241 26.89 30.90 0.76
C SER A 241 26.57 32.28 1.36
N THR A 242 25.32 32.53 1.77
CA THR A 242 24.91 33.82 2.36
C THR A 242 25.00 33.82 3.89
N GLY A 243 25.96 33.11 4.47
CA GLY A 243 26.12 33.01 5.92
C GLY A 243 26.63 34.30 6.58
N PRO A 244 26.18 34.66 7.80
CA PRO A 244 26.61 35.89 8.49
C PRO A 244 28.09 35.89 8.91
N SER A 245 28.77 34.75 8.85
CA SER A 245 30.19 34.60 9.16
C SER A 245 31.15 35.06 8.03
N LEU A 246 30.61 35.64 6.96
CA LEU A 246 31.38 36.13 5.79
C LEU A 246 31.70 37.63 5.86
N THR A 247 31.10 38.35 6.81
CA THR A 247 31.42 39.74 7.18
C THR A 247 32.52 39.79 8.22
#